data_AF-A0AB38SD09-F1
#
_entry.id   AF-A0AB38SD09-F1
#
_cell.length_a   1.000
_cell.length_b   1.000
_cell.length_c   1.000
_cell.angle_alpha   90.00
_cell.angle_beta   90.00
_cell.angle_gamma   90.00
#
_symmetry.space_group_name_H-M   'P 1'
#
loop_
_entity.id
_entity.type
_entity.pdbx_description
1 polymer ?
#
loop_
_entity_poly.entity_id
_entity_poly.type
_entity_poly.pdbx_seq_one_letter_code
_entity_poly.pdbx_strand_id
1 'polypeptide(L)' 'MKTNAAEHPWKGMTRAEIAAFEAIAINRSPRCSKRTLEALLSRGLIEKEERKSLSDVYFVPLPLHIQWCEWASERYRGKL' A
#
# COMPACT_ATOMS: atom_id res chain seq x y z
N MET A 1 -14.28 6.90 -26.08
CA MET A 1 -13.18 7.02 -25.11
C MET A 1 -12.80 5.62 -24.68
N LYS A 2 -11.59 5.15 -25.02
CA LYS A 2 -11.13 3.83 -24.57
C LYS A 2 -10.75 3.96 -23.11
N THR A 3 -11.46 3.28 -22.23
CA THR A 3 -11.02 3.07 -20.85
C THR A 3 -9.69 2.32 -20.92
N ASN A 4 -8.58 3.03 -20.74
CA ASN A 4 -7.32 2.38 -20.43
C ASN A 4 -7.61 1.52 -19.20
N ALA A 5 -7.53 0.20 -19.34
CA ALA A 5 -7.63 -0.71 -18.21
C ALA A 5 -6.60 -0.22 -17.20
N ALA A 6 -7.08 0.40 -16.10
CA ALA A 6 -6.20 1.00 -15.11
C ALA A 6 -5.25 -0.11 -14.64
N GLU A 7 -3.96 0.06 -14.88
CA GLU A 7 -2.98 -0.93 -14.47
C GLU A 7 -3.12 -1.15 -12.96
N HIS A 8 -3.06 -2.41 -12.53
CA HIS A 8 -3.25 -2.78 -11.14
C HIS A 8 -2.37 -1.91 -10.22
N PRO A 9 -2.89 -1.27 -9.15
CA PRO A 9 -2.15 -0.27 -8.36
C PRO A 9 -0.78 -0.75 -7.83
N TRP A 10 -0.64 -2.06 -7.63
CA TRP A 10 0.56 -2.72 -7.14
C TRP A 10 1.57 -3.13 -8.22
N LYS A 11 1.29 -2.83 -9.50
CA LYS A 11 2.19 -3.15 -10.60
C LYS A 11 3.52 -2.38 -10.45
N GLY A 12 4.62 -3.09 -10.69
CA GLY A 12 5.96 -2.50 -10.65
C GLY A 12 6.41 -2.04 -9.26
N MET A 13 5.84 -2.56 -8.18
CA MET A 13 6.36 -2.37 -6.83
C MET A 13 7.55 -3.28 -6.57
N THR A 14 8.57 -2.74 -5.90
CA THR A 14 9.69 -3.48 -5.35
C THR A 14 9.27 -4.31 -4.13
N ARG A 15 10.08 -5.30 -3.74
CA ARG A 15 9.83 -6.09 -2.52
C ARG A 15 9.73 -5.24 -1.26
N ALA A 16 10.54 -4.18 -1.16
CA ALA A 16 10.52 -3.28 -0.01
C ALA A 16 9.23 -2.45 0.05
N GLU A 17 8.74 -1.98 -1.09
CA GLU A 17 7.47 -1.26 -1.18
C GLU A 17 6.29 -2.17 -0.87
N ILE A 18 6.31 -3.42 -1.36
CA ILE A 18 5.26 -4.41 -1.04
C ILE A 18 5.23 -4.67 0.46
N ALA A 19 6.37 -4.98 1.08
CA ALA A 19 6.44 -5.26 2.51
C ALA A 19 6.00 -4.06 3.37
N ALA A 20 6.36 -2.83 2.97
CA ALA A 20 5.93 -1.62 3.65
C ALA A 20 4.42 -1.40 3.51
N PHE A 21 3.87 -1.54 2.30
CA PHE A 21 2.44 -1.43 2.04
C PHE A 21 1.66 -2.46 2.85
N GLU A 22 2.06 -3.74 2.82
CA GLU A 22 1.39 -4.81 3.57
C GLU A 22 1.40 -4.55 5.08
N ALA A 23 2.53 -4.09 5.63
CA ALA A 23 2.62 -3.72 7.04
C ALA A 23 1.62 -2.60 7.39
N ILE A 24 1.55 -1.54 6.58
CA ILE A 24 0.63 -0.42 6.79
C ILE A 24 -0.83 -0.88 6.65
N ALA A 25 -1.13 -1.72 5.65
CA ALA A 25 -2.47 -2.26 5.41
C ALA A 25 -3.01 -3.03 6.62
N ILE A 26 -2.14 -3.70 7.39
CA ILE A 26 -2.51 -4.45 8.60
C ILE A 26 -2.22 -3.67 9.90
N ASN A 27 -2.09 -2.34 9.83
CA ASN A 27 -1.84 -1.44 10.96
C ASN A 27 -0.55 -1.76 11.75
N ARG A 28 0.49 -2.27 11.08
CA ARG A 28 1.82 -2.46 11.64
C ARG A 28 2.77 -1.36 11.18
N SER A 29 3.73 -1.01 12.05
CA SER A 29 4.79 -0.06 11.69
C SER A 29 5.68 -0.64 10.57
N PRO A 30 5.81 0.05 9.43
CA PRO A 30 6.64 -0.40 8.33
C PRO A 30 8.12 -0.20 8.66
N ARG A 31 8.90 -1.29 8.75
CA ARG A 31 10.36 -1.23 8.92
C ARG A 31 11.03 -0.96 7.57
N CYS A 32 10.92 0.26 7.07
CA CYS A 32 11.42 0.65 5.76
C CYS A 32 12.07 2.04 5.76
N SER A 33 12.70 2.39 4.64
CA SER A 33 13.34 3.69 4.46
C SER A 33 12.30 4.80 4.21
N LYS A 34 12.65 6.05 4.53
CA LYS A 34 11.80 7.22 4.19
C LYS A 34 11.49 7.29 2.69
N ARG A 35 12.47 6.98 1.84
CA ARG A 35 12.31 6.92 0.37
C ARG A 35 11.23 5.92 -0.05
N THR A 36 11.11 4.79 0.64
CA THR A 36 10.07 3.80 0.38
C THR A 36 8.68 4.37 0.70
N LEU A 37 8.54 5.08 1.82
CA LEU A 37 7.28 5.73 2.19
C LEU A 37 6.91 6.86 1.21
N GLU A 38 7.87 7.68 0.82
CA GLU A 38 7.68 8.75 -0.17
C GLU A 38 7.26 8.19 -1.54
N ALA A 39 7.83 7.05 -1.97
CA ALA A 39 7.42 6.38 -3.19
C ALA A 39 5.97 5.89 -3.12
N LEU A 40 5.56 5.27 -2.01
CA LEU A 40 4.18 4.83 -1.79
C LEU A 40 3.18 6.00 -1.76
N LEU A 41 3.54 7.10 -1.08
CA LEU A 41 2.76 8.34 -1.05
C LEU A 41 2.61 8.94 -2.46
N SER A 42 3.71 9.01 -3.23
CA SER A 42 3.71 9.57 -4.59
C SER A 42 2.83 8.79 -5.57
N ARG A 43 2.63 7.50 -5.31
CA ARG A 43 1.73 6.63 -6.06
C ARG A 43 0.28 6.69 -5.56
N GLY A 44 0.01 7.41 -4.47
CA GLY A 44 -1.29 7.46 -3.83
C GLY A 44 -1.72 6.13 -3.18
N LEU A 45 -0.77 5.24 -2.87
CA LEU A 45 -1.07 3.92 -2.30
C LEU A 45 -1.31 3.96 -0.78
N ILE A 46 -0.74 4.96 -0.13
CA ILE A 46 -0.91 5.25 1.30
C ILE A 46 -1.16 6.74 1.47
N GLU A 47 -1.73 7.11 2.59
CA GLU A 47 -1.85 8.49 3.06
C GLU A 47 -1.10 8.65 4.38
N LYS A 48 -0.83 9.91 4.74
CA LYS A 48 -0.15 10.29 5.98
C LYS A 48 -1.07 11.22 6.77
N GLU A 49 -1.30 10.87 8.04
CA GLU A 49 -1.92 11.77 9.02
C GLU A 49 -0.81 12.46 9.80
N GLU A 50 -0.76 13.79 9.74
CA GLU A 50 0.12 14.59 10.58
C GLU A 50 -0.46 14.65 11.99
N ARG A 51 0.14 13.91 12.92
CA ARG A 51 -0.18 14.04 14.34
C ARG A 51 0.70 15.11 14.96
N LYS A 52 0.18 15.81 15.98
CA LYS A 52 0.97 16.74 16.82
C LYS A 52 2.13 16.04 17.56
N SER A 53 2.16 14.70 17.57
CA SER A 53 3.25 13.89 18.10
C SER A 53 4.38 13.71 17.07
N LEU A 54 5.59 13.45 17.55
CA LEU A 54 6.84 13.26 16.79
C LEU A 54 6.84 12.11 15.74
N SER A 55 5.72 11.43 15.51
CA SER A 55 5.62 10.28 14.61
C SER A 55 4.48 10.44 13.61
N ASP A 56 4.83 10.38 12.33
CA ASP A 56 3.88 10.29 11.23
C ASP A 56 3.10 8.96 11.32
N VAL A 57 1.80 9.02 11.10
CA VAL A 57 0.96 7.82 10.98
C VAL A 57 0.61 7.64 9.51
N TYR A 58 0.91 6.46 8.98
CA TYR A 58 0.58 6.09 7.61
C TYR A 58 -0.57 5.10 7.61
N PHE A 59 -1.47 5.22 6.63
CA PHE A 59 -2.60 4.32 6.47
C PHE A 59 -2.90 4.06 4.99
N VAL A 60 -3.55 2.95 4.67
CA VAL A 60 -4.04 2.65 3.31
C VAL A 60 -5.47 3.17 3.18
N PRO A 61 -5.81 4.01 2.18
CA PRO A 61 -7.18 4.41 1.91
C PRO A 61 -8.10 3.20 1.70
N LEU A 62 -9.30 3.23 2.27
CA LEU A 62 -10.23 2.09 2.26
C LEU A 62 -10.47 1.49 0.86
N PRO A 63 -10.69 2.28 -0.22
CA PRO A 63 -10.86 1.72 -1.56
C PRO A 63 -9.67 0.88 -2.04
N LEU A 64 -8.45 1.30 -1.70
CA LEU A 64 -7.22 0.58 -2.05
C LEU A 64 -7.02 -0.66 -1.17
N HIS A 65 -7.43 -0.59 0.10
CA HIS A 65 -7.40 -1.75 0.98
C HIS A 65 -8.34 -2.86 0.47
N ILE A 66 -9.54 -2.51 0.00
CA ILE A 66 -10.49 -3.48 -0.58
C ILE A 66 -9.90 -4.15 -1.83
N GLN A 67 -9.40 -3.34 -2.77
CA GLN A 67 -8.74 -3.85 -3.97
C GLN A 67 -7.54 -4.75 -3.64
N TRP A 68 -6.79 -4.42 -2.58
CA TRP A 68 -5.69 -5.26 -2.12
C TRP A 68 -6.18 -6.60 -1.61
N CYS A 69 -7.24 -6.61 -0.79
CA CYS A 69 -7.82 -7.83 -0.25
C CYS A 69 -8.32 -8.77 -1.37
N GLU A 70 -8.96 -8.22 -2.41
CA GLU A 70 -9.40 -8.99 -3.57
C GLU A 70 -8.21 -9.63 -4.30
N TRP A 71 -7.19 -8.84 -4.61
CA TRP A 71 -5.98 -9.33 -5.26
C TRP A 71 -5.20 -10.35 -4.41
N ALA A 72 -5.06 -10.08 -3.11
CA ALA A 72 -4.36 -10.96 -2.18
C ALA A 72 -5.10 -12.30 -2.04
N SER A 73 -6.44 -12.28 -1.99
CA SER A 73 -7.27 -13.49 -1.98
C SER A 73 -7.01 -14.37 -3.20
N GLU A 74 -6.93 -13.78 -4.40
CA GLU A 74 -6.57 -14.51 -5.63
C GLU A 74 -5.15 -15.08 -5.57
N ARG A 75 -4.19 -14.30 -5.05
CA ARG A 75 -2.78 -14.68 -4.95
C ARG A 75 -2.52 -15.82 -3.96
N TYR A 76 -3.25 -15.86 -2.85
CA TYR A 76 -3.07 -16.83 -1.77
C TYR A 76 -4.09 -17.98 -1.80
N ARG A 77 -4.99 -18.01 -2.79
CA ARG A 77 -5.93 -19.11 -2.99
C ARG A 77 -5.18 -20.45 -3.12
N GLY A 78 -5.39 -21.35 -2.16
CA GLY A 78 -4.76 -22.68 -2.10
C GLY A 78 -3.41 -22.77 -1.38
N LYS A 79 -2.99 -21.73 -0.64
CA LYS A 79 -1.76 -21.73 0.18
C LYS A 79 -2.00 -21.58 1.69
N LEU A 80 -3.26 -21.71 2.12
CA LEU A 80 -3.67 -21.75 3.52
C LEU A 80 -4.10 -23.17 3.90
#